data_AF-M4ET11-F1
#
_entry.id   AF-M4ET11-F1
#
_cell.length_a   1.000
_cell.length_b   1.000
_cell.length_c   1.000
_cell.angle_alpha   90.00
_cell.angle_beta   90.00
_cell.angle_gamma   90.00
#
_symmetry.space_group_name_H-M   'P 1'
#
loop_
_entity.id
_entity.type
_entity.pdbx_description
1 polymer ?
#
loop_
_entity_poly.entity_id
_entity_poly.type
_entity_poly.pdbx_seq_one_letter_code
_entity_poly.pdbx_strand_id
1 'polypeptide(L)'
;MNKKETCKGDWRWKDLKMHNPNIIQGAMVSATDKDDGFQDVRTSSNYTEPTLVGNVCLVADLVALGEGGSLDHERIHMHQGGGNCPQ
;
A
#
# COMPACT_ATOMS: atom_id res chain seq x y z
N MET A 1 5.85 20.52 28.90
CA MET A 1 7.17 20.27 28.27
C MET A 1 6.90 19.42 27.03
N ASN A 2 6.78 20.07 25.86
CA ASN A 2 6.35 19.40 24.63
C ASN A 2 7.60 18.82 23.97
N LYS A 3 7.83 17.51 24.15
CA LYS A 3 8.93 16.81 23.50
C LYS A 3 8.59 16.75 22.01
N LYS A 4 9.29 17.58 21.21
CA LYS A 4 9.25 17.46 19.75
C LYS A 4 10.04 16.21 19.40
N GLU A 5 9.35 15.07 19.30
CA GLU A 5 9.91 13.86 18.71
C GLU A 5 10.24 14.21 17.25
N THR A 6 11.52 14.41 16.96
CA THR A 6 11.94 14.66 15.59
C THR A 6 11.88 13.31 14.88
N CYS A 7 11.13 13.18 13.77
CA CYS A 7 11.08 11.98 12.93
C CYS A 7 12.45 11.58 12.31
N LYS A 8 13.55 12.20 12.77
CA LYS A 8 14.94 11.91 12.41
C LYS A 8 15.38 10.48 12.68
N GLY A 9 14.78 9.79 13.65
CA GLY A 9 15.05 8.37 13.89
C GLY A 9 14.56 7.48 12.75
N ASP A 10 13.46 7.84 12.11
CA ASP A 10 12.74 7.00 11.14
C ASP A 10 13.27 7.14 9.71
N TRP A 11 13.80 8.31 9.35
CA TRP A 11 14.45 8.53 8.04
C TRP A 11 15.57 7.53 7.78
N ARG A 12 16.28 7.10 8.84
CA ARG A 12 17.29 6.05 8.72
C ARG A 12 16.69 4.78 8.11
N TRP A 13 15.52 4.34 8.56
CA TRP A 13 14.87 3.15 8.01
C TRP A 13 14.28 3.38 6.63
N LYS A 14 13.78 4.59 6.35
CA LYS A 14 13.27 4.96 5.03
C LYS A 14 14.36 4.89 3.95
N ASP A 15 15.54 5.41 4.24
CA ASP A 15 16.63 5.61 3.26
C ASP A 15 17.57 4.41 3.13
N LEU A 16 17.45 3.42 4.03
CA LEU A 16 18.24 2.20 3.98
C LEU A 16 17.88 1.35 2.74
N LYS A 17 18.88 0.99 1.94
CA LYS A 17 18.73 0.10 0.78
C LYS A 17 18.56 -1.38 1.11
N MET A 18 18.67 -1.75 2.40
CA MET A 18 18.41 -3.13 2.81
C MET A 18 16.91 -3.43 2.78
N HIS A 19 16.57 -4.70 2.56
CA HIS A 19 15.21 -5.23 2.65
C HIS A 19 14.53 -4.81 3.96
N ASN A 20 13.20 -4.70 3.94
CA ASN A 20 12.45 -4.37 5.15
C ASN A 20 12.73 -5.45 6.21
N PRO A 21 13.18 -5.09 7.44
CA PRO A 21 13.43 -6.08 8.49
C PRO A 21 12.18 -6.90 8.86
N ASN A 22 10.98 -6.37 8.57
CA ASN A 22 9.72 -7.07 8.75
C ASN A 22 9.01 -7.27 7.41
N ILE A 23 8.37 -8.42 7.23
CA ILE A 23 7.51 -8.70 6.09
C ILE A 23 6.11 -8.17 6.38
N ILE A 24 5.55 -7.36 5.48
CA ILE A 24 4.16 -6.90 5.56
C ILE A 24 3.30 -7.91 4.79
N GLN A 25 2.87 -8.96 5.48
CA GLN A 25 2.11 -10.05 4.86
C GLN A 25 0.78 -9.54 4.27
N GLY A 26 0.48 -9.92 3.03
CA GLY A 26 -0.79 -9.61 2.37
C GLY A 26 -0.92 -8.17 1.85
N ALA A 27 0.11 -7.34 1.99
CA ALA A 27 0.09 -6.00 1.43
C ALA A 27 0.32 -6.03 -0.09
N MET A 28 -0.66 -5.53 -0.83
CA MET A 28 -0.49 -5.14 -2.22
C MET A 28 0.13 -3.74 -2.25
N VAL A 29 1.19 -3.60 -3.05
CA VAL A 29 1.82 -2.32 -3.35
C VAL A 29 1.24 -1.76 -4.66
N SER A 30 1.64 -0.56 -5.04
CA SER A 30 1.21 0.06 -6.30
C SER A 30 1.50 -0.84 -7.51
N ALA A 31 0.76 -0.61 -8.59
CA ALA A 31 0.93 -1.33 -9.84
C ALA A 31 2.29 -1.06 -10.49
N THR A 32 2.59 -1.81 -11.55
CA THR A 32 3.70 -1.53 -12.46
C THR A 32 3.49 -0.18 -13.17
N ASP A 33 4.57 0.33 -13.76
CA ASP A 33 4.44 1.37 -14.77
C ASP A 33 3.72 0.85 -16.03
N LYS A 34 3.49 1.74 -16.99
CA LYS A 34 2.80 1.44 -18.25
C LYS A 34 3.48 0.37 -19.13
N ASP A 35 4.75 0.07 -18.87
CA ASP A 35 5.59 -0.87 -19.61
C ASP A 35 5.84 -2.16 -18.78
N ASP A 36 5.01 -2.41 -17.76
CA ASP A 36 5.11 -3.51 -16.80
C ASP A 36 6.39 -3.49 -15.93
N GLY A 37 7.02 -2.32 -15.79
CA GLY A 37 8.18 -2.10 -14.93
C GLY A 37 7.83 -1.93 -13.45
N PHE A 38 8.62 -2.53 -12.56
CA PHE A 38 8.50 -2.38 -11.11
C PHE A 38 9.86 -2.11 -10.46
N GLN A 39 9.89 -1.19 -9.50
CA GLN A 39 11.10 -0.87 -8.72
C GLN A 39 10.84 -1.08 -7.23
N ASP A 40 11.48 -2.09 -6.65
CA ASP A 40 11.47 -2.32 -5.20
C ASP A 40 12.43 -1.36 -4.49
N VAL A 41 11.99 -0.10 -4.32
CA VAL A 41 12.74 0.95 -3.65
C VAL A 41 11.83 1.65 -2.64
N ARG A 42 12.13 1.51 -1.35
CA ARG A 42 11.30 2.03 -0.24
C ARG A 42 10.97 3.53 -0.33
N THR A 43 11.85 4.34 -0.91
CA THR A 43 11.61 5.78 -1.10
C THR A 43 10.70 6.10 -2.28
N SER A 44 10.37 5.11 -3.11
CA SER A 44 9.54 5.23 -4.29
C SER A 44 8.10 4.84 -4.00
N SER A 45 7.33 5.78 -3.44
CA SER A 45 5.91 5.58 -3.12
C SER A 45 5.09 5.14 -4.34
N ASN A 46 5.45 5.59 -5.54
CA ASN A 46 4.77 5.25 -6.79
C ASN A 46 4.75 3.74 -7.10
N TYR A 47 5.72 2.97 -6.57
CA TYR A 47 5.80 1.52 -6.76
C TYR A 47 5.56 0.76 -5.46
N THR A 48 6.12 1.21 -4.34
CA THR A 48 6.18 0.40 -3.11
C THR A 48 5.20 0.83 -2.02
N GLU A 49 4.30 1.78 -2.26
CA GLU A 49 3.33 2.21 -1.26
C GLU A 49 2.19 1.19 -1.09
N PRO A 50 2.04 0.57 0.09
CA PRO A 50 0.85 -0.23 0.38
C PRO A 50 -0.29 0.71 0.76
N THR A 51 -1.43 0.56 0.10
CA THR A 51 -2.62 1.38 0.38
C THR A 51 -3.72 0.54 1.01
N LEU A 52 -4.45 1.11 1.97
CA LEU A 52 -5.61 0.45 2.58
C LEU A 52 -6.64 0.10 1.51
N VAL A 53 -6.91 1.02 0.59
CA VAL A 53 -7.97 0.85 -0.41
C VAL A 53 -7.60 -0.19 -1.46
N GLY A 54 -6.34 -0.24 -1.90
CA GLY A 54 -5.86 -1.30 -2.80
C GLY A 54 -6.05 -2.68 -2.19
N ASN A 55 -5.71 -2.84 -0.90
CA ASN A 55 -5.88 -4.11 -0.19
C ASN A 55 -7.35 -4.48 0.01
N VAL A 56 -8.22 -3.54 0.35
CA VAL A 56 -9.64 -3.83 0.58
C VAL A 56 -10.34 -4.28 -0.71
N CYS A 57 -10.08 -3.60 -1.83
CA CYS A 57 -10.66 -3.99 -3.12
C CYS A 57 -10.17 -5.38 -3.54
N LEU A 58 -8.88 -5.66 -3.39
CA LEU A 58 -8.33 -6.98 -3.71
C LEU A 58 -8.96 -8.10 -2.86
N VAL A 59 -9.12 -7.87 -1.56
CA VAL A 59 -9.73 -8.87 -0.66
C VAL A 59 -11.19 -9.11 -1.04
N ALA A 60 -11.95 -8.04 -1.34
CA ALA A 60 -13.34 -8.17 -1.75
C ALA A 60 -13.49 -8.98 -3.05
N ASP A 61 -12.64 -8.71 -4.05
CA ASP A 61 -12.62 -9.46 -5.30
C ASP A 61 -12.23 -10.93 -5.07
N LEU A 62 -11.24 -11.18 -4.22
CA LEU A 62 -10.79 -12.54 -3.90
C LEU A 62 -11.89 -13.36 -3.20
N VAL A 63 -12.65 -12.74 -2.31
CA VAL A 63 -13.80 -13.38 -1.63
C VAL A 63 -14.87 -13.75 -2.67
N ALA A 64 -15.23 -12.82 -3.56
CA ALA A 64 -16.22 -13.06 -4.60
C ALA A 64 -15.82 -14.23 -5.55
N LEU A 65 -14.54 -14.30 -5.92
CA LEU A 65 -14.00 -15.38 -6.76
C LEU A 65 -13.91 -16.73 -6.03
N GLY A 66 -13.53 -16.72 -4.75
CA GLY A 66 -13.32 -17.93 -3.95
C GLY A 66 -14.62 -18.71 -3.67
N GLU A 67 -15.76 -18.03 -3.66
CA GLU A 67 -17.07 -18.63 -3.39
C GLU A 67 -17.77 -19.20 -4.64
N GLY A 68 -17.14 -19.16 -5.82
CA GLY A 68 -17.73 -19.64 -7.08
C GLY A 68 -18.82 -18.73 -7.64
N GLY A 69 -18.88 -17.47 -7.20
CA GLY A 69 -19.88 -16.49 -7.58
C GLY A 69 -19.63 -15.91 -8.97
N SER A 70 -20.58 -16.15 -9.88
CA SER A 70 -20.75 -15.35 -11.10
C SER A 70 -20.91 -13.88 -10.72
N LEU A 71 -19.97 -13.04 -11.14
CA LEU A 71 -20.02 -11.59 -10.92
C LEU A 71 -21.20 -10.98 -11.68
N ASP A 72 -22.33 -10.77 -11.01
CA ASP A 72 -23.20 -9.65 -11.38
C ASP A 72 -22.52 -8.34 -10.97
N HIS A 73 -22.60 -7.36 -11.86
CA HIS A 73 -21.82 -6.13 -11.88
C HIS A 73 -22.25 -5.14 -10.78
N GLU A 74 -22.13 -5.52 -9.51
CA GLU A 74 -22.21 -4.59 -8.39
C GLU A 74 -20.82 -4.06 -8.06
N ARG A 75 -20.56 -2.81 -8.51
CA ARG A 75 -19.31 -2.11 -8.25
C ARG A 75 -19.24 -1.78 -6.76
N ILE A 76 -18.23 -2.30 -6.07
CA ILE A 76 -17.94 -1.91 -4.69
C ILE A 76 -17.42 -0.46 -4.70
N HIS A 77 -18.24 0.48 -4.24
CA HIS A 77 -17.88 1.89 -4.11
C HIS A 77 -17.16 2.13 -2.78
N MET A 78 -15.82 2.18 -2.80
CA MET A 78 -15.02 2.58 -1.63
C MET A 78 -14.71 4.09 -1.68
N HIS A 79 -15.18 4.85 -0.69
CA HIS A 79 -14.81 6.26 -0.52
C HIS A 79 -13.45 6.34 0.21
N GLN A 80 -12.41 6.82 -0.47
CA GLN A 80 -11.13 7.07 0.16
C GLN A 80 -11.20 8.34 1.00
N GLY A 81 -11.17 8.21 2.33
CA GLY A 81 -10.91 9.32 3.24
C GLY A 81 -9.45 9.77 3.09
N GLY A 82 -9.21 10.82 2.30
CA GLY A 82 -7.91 11.44 2.13
C GLY A 82 -7.46 12.17 3.40
N GLY A 83 -6.91 11.45 4.37
CA GLY A 83 -6.15 12.03 5.47
C GLY A 83 -4.74 12.35 4.99
N ASN A 84 -4.44 13.63 4.79
CA ASN A 84 -3.07 14.08 4.48
C ASN A 84 -2.14 13.74 5.65
N CYS A 85 -1.29 12.74 5.49
CA CYS A 85 -0.07 12.62 6.29
C CYS A 85 0.86 13.78 5.91
N PRO A 86 1.27 14.66 6.85
CA PRO A 86 2.26 15.68 6.54
C PRO A 86 3.57 15.01 6.16
N GLN A 87 4.13 15.42 5.01
CA GLN A 87 5.46 15.03 4.56
C GLN A 87 6.55 15.54 5.50
#